data_AF-A0A959GZM2-F1
#
_entry.id   AF-A0A959GZM2-F1
#
_cell.length_a   1.000
_cell.length_b   1.000
_cell.length_c   1.000
_cell.angle_alpha   90.00
_cell.angle_beta   90.00
_cell.angle_gamma   90.00
#
_symmetry.space_group_name_H-M   'P 1'
#
loop_
_entity.id
_entity.type
_entity.pdbx_description
1 polymer ?
#
loop_
_entity_poly.entity_id
_entity_poly.type
_entity_poly.pdbx_seq_one_letter_code
_entity_poly.pdbx_strand_id
1 'polypeptide(L)'
;MYQLSTRLLWCSAFTGACIFLVGCQYQSNCREIAGYWSNHEGQFFRFEPNGKAFWLIKFGSEFDTFPIRYHYDCKQQPAILDLDGFHSGPLKGKTLFGILEWTSDSSFRFEGESGTSSEVRPETFNPEQTQRFYREK
;
A
#
# COMPACT_ATOMS: atom_id res chain seq x y z
N MET A 1 -75.19 33.03 -28.75
CA MET A 1 -74.09 33.93 -29.18
C MET A 1 -72.78 33.16 -29.03
N TYR A 2 -71.75 33.50 -29.82
CA TYR A 2 -70.47 32.77 -29.87
C TYR A 2 -69.33 33.55 -29.22
N GLN A 3 -68.47 32.85 -28.47
CA GLN A 3 -67.02 33.04 -28.24
C GLN A 3 -66.60 32.00 -27.16
N LEU A 4 -65.58 31.13 -27.25
CA LEU A 4 -64.21 31.19 -27.82
C LEU A 4 -63.40 32.36 -27.23
N SER A 5 -62.33 32.17 -26.46
CA SER A 5 -61.61 30.93 -26.06
C SER A 5 -60.89 31.14 -24.68
N THR A 6 -59.74 30.59 -24.24
CA THR A 6 -58.58 29.92 -24.87
C THR A 6 -57.72 29.16 -23.81
N ARG A 7 -56.90 28.18 -24.28
CA ARG A 7 -55.48 27.85 -23.91
C ARG A 7 -54.83 28.46 -22.64
N LEU A 8 -53.85 27.84 -21.94
CA LEU A 8 -53.15 26.52 -21.90
C LEU A 8 -52.17 26.60 -20.69
N LEU A 9 -51.25 25.62 -20.51
CA LEU A 9 -50.01 25.69 -19.66
C LEU A 9 -50.23 25.54 -18.13
N TRP A 10 -49.32 24.95 -17.32
CA TRP A 10 -48.28 23.93 -17.55
C TRP A 10 -47.69 23.43 -16.20
N CYS A 11 -46.62 22.62 -16.27
CA CYS A 11 -45.72 22.20 -15.19
C CYS A 11 -46.31 21.18 -14.19
N SER A 12 -45.95 19.89 -14.20
CA SER A 12 -44.65 19.18 -14.29
C SER A 12 -43.97 18.98 -12.94
N ALA A 13 -43.42 17.76 -12.77
CA ALA A 13 -42.86 17.23 -11.53
C ALA A 13 -41.68 18.01 -10.95
N PHE A 14 -41.64 18.09 -9.63
CA PHE A 14 -40.43 17.91 -8.83
C PHE A 14 -40.71 16.77 -7.84
N THR A 15 -40.06 15.61 -7.88
CA THR A 15 -38.61 15.32 -8.00
C THR A 15 -37.88 15.82 -6.75
N GLY A 16 -37.64 14.92 -5.80
CA GLY A 16 -37.06 15.30 -4.50
C GLY A 16 -36.94 14.18 -3.46
N ALA A 17 -37.02 12.90 -3.86
CA ALA A 17 -36.63 11.79 -2.99
C ALA A 17 -35.10 11.74 -2.89
N CYS A 18 -34.52 12.69 -2.15
CA CYS A 18 -33.12 12.71 -1.77
C CYS A 18 -32.85 11.56 -0.79
N ILE A 19 -32.79 10.34 -1.34
CA ILE A 19 -32.15 9.21 -0.67
C ILE A 19 -30.71 9.65 -0.46
N PHE A 20 -30.39 10.00 0.78
CA PHE A 20 -29.03 10.31 1.19
C PHE A 20 -28.21 9.03 1.03
N LEU A 21 -27.59 8.89 -0.13
CA LEU A 21 -26.43 8.04 -0.32
C LEU A 21 -25.29 8.63 0.50
N VAL A 22 -25.36 8.44 1.82
CA VAL A 22 -24.22 8.40 2.72
C VAL A 22 -23.44 7.14 2.37
N GLY A 23 -22.90 7.11 1.16
CA GLY A 23 -21.82 6.20 0.83
C GLY A 23 -20.71 6.55 1.80
N CYS A 24 -20.39 5.63 2.71
CA CYS A 24 -19.22 5.76 3.54
C CYS A 24 -18.05 6.05 2.60
N GLN A 25 -17.54 7.28 2.64
CA GLN A 25 -16.26 7.58 2.04
C GLN A 25 -15.25 6.74 2.80
N TYR A 26 -14.95 5.57 2.25
CA TYR A 26 -13.97 4.64 2.79
C TYR A 26 -12.61 5.28 2.52
N GLN A 27 -12.31 6.29 3.33
CA GLN A 27 -11.10 7.08 3.24
C GLN A 27 -9.97 6.14 3.66
N SER A 28 -9.42 5.43 2.66
CA SER A 28 -8.23 4.62 2.73
C SER A 28 -7.05 5.53 3.01
N ASN A 29 -6.98 6.00 4.25
CA ASN A 29 -5.87 6.73 4.82
C ASN A 29 -4.66 5.81 4.77
N CYS A 30 -3.90 5.93 3.69
CA CYS A 30 -2.67 5.21 3.43
C CYS A 30 -1.77 5.26 4.66
N ARG A 31 -1.67 4.14 5.36
CA ARG A 31 -0.92 4.05 6.62
C ARG A 31 0.56 4.29 6.32
N GLU A 32 1.14 5.22 7.06
CA GLU A 32 2.53 5.63 6.86
C GLU A 32 3.49 4.47 7.20
N ILE A 33 4.26 4.03 6.21
CA ILE A 33 5.28 3.00 6.38
C ILE A 33 6.60 3.57 6.95
N ALA A 34 6.82 4.89 6.84
CA ALA A 34 8.03 5.55 7.33
C ALA A 34 8.26 5.33 8.84
N GLY A 35 9.53 5.15 9.23
CA GLY A 35 9.97 4.77 10.57
C GLY A 35 10.72 3.44 10.60
N TYR A 36 10.89 2.88 11.80
CA TYR A 36 11.74 1.71 12.08
C TYR A 36 10.91 0.45 12.34
N TRP A 37 11.40 -0.68 11.82
CA TRP A 37 10.74 -1.97 11.85
C TRP A 37 11.74 -3.11 12.04
N SER A 38 11.39 -4.14 12.81
CA SER A 38 12.16 -5.40 12.92
C SER A 38 11.26 -6.60 12.68
N ASN A 39 11.81 -7.69 12.13
CA ASN A 39 11.16 -9.00 12.16
C ASN A 39 11.50 -9.81 13.42
N HIS A 40 12.32 -9.26 14.33
CA HIS A 40 12.91 -9.91 15.50
C HIS A 40 13.85 -11.11 15.22
N GLU A 41 13.99 -11.53 13.96
CA GLU A 41 14.89 -12.57 13.48
C GLU A 41 16.22 -11.99 12.93
N GLY A 42 16.44 -10.69 13.11
CA GLY A 42 17.68 -10.01 12.73
C GLY A 42 17.62 -9.19 11.44
N GLN A 43 16.46 -9.10 10.77
CA GLN A 43 16.24 -8.12 9.70
C GLN A 43 15.53 -6.88 10.23
N PHE A 44 15.96 -5.71 9.75
CA PHE A 44 15.38 -4.43 10.12
C PHE A 44 15.20 -3.55 8.88
N PHE A 45 14.09 -2.81 8.83
CA PHE A 45 13.89 -1.75 7.85
C PHE A 45 13.76 -0.40 8.54
N ARG A 46 14.47 0.60 8.02
CA ARG A 46 14.25 2.03 8.29
C ARG A 46 13.75 2.67 7.01
N PHE A 47 12.45 2.97 6.92
CA PHE A 47 11.85 3.69 5.79
C PHE A 47 11.85 5.20 6.09
N GLU A 48 12.29 6.02 5.14
CA GLU A 48 12.25 7.49 5.23
C GLU A 48 11.10 8.06 4.37
N PRO A 49 10.41 9.15 4.77
CA PRO A 49 9.29 9.73 3.99
C PRO A 49 9.60 10.21 2.56
N ASN A 50 10.85 10.08 2.12
CA ASN A 50 11.39 10.53 0.83
C ASN A 50 11.55 9.38 -0.20
N GLY A 51 11.08 8.16 0.11
CA GLY A 51 11.22 6.98 -0.75
C GLY A 51 12.58 6.26 -0.63
N LYS A 52 13.45 6.66 0.30
CA LYS A 52 14.67 5.92 0.66
C LYS A 52 14.41 4.98 1.83
N ALA A 53 15.18 3.91 1.90
CA ALA A 53 15.22 3.08 3.09
C ALA A 53 16.63 2.51 3.34
N PHE A 54 16.80 1.94 4.53
CA PHE A 54 17.92 1.07 4.85
C PHE A 54 17.36 -0.29 5.24
N TRP A 55 17.86 -1.35 4.60
CA TRP A 55 17.69 -2.73 5.06
C TRP A 55 18.95 -3.10 5.84
N LEU A 56 18.79 -3.49 7.10
CA LEU A 56 19.89 -3.94 7.95
C LEU A 56 19.69 -5.43 8.22
N ILE A 57 20.75 -6.22 8.02
CA ILE A 57 20.73 -7.66 8.27
C ILE A 57 21.83 -7.98 9.28
N LYS A 58 21.43 -8.63 10.38
CA LYS A 58 22.33 -9.02 11.46
C LYS A 58 22.93 -10.40 11.22
N PHE A 59 24.25 -10.48 11.10
CA PHE A 59 25.00 -11.72 10.99
C PHE A 59 25.83 -11.93 12.26
N GLY A 60 25.31 -12.75 13.19
CA GLY A 60 25.94 -12.98 14.49
C GLY A 60 25.97 -11.71 15.36
N SER A 61 27.15 -11.13 15.54
CA SER A 61 27.37 -9.84 16.22
C SER A 61 27.39 -8.63 15.29
N GLU A 62 27.52 -8.84 13.98
CA GLU A 62 27.74 -7.78 12.99
C GLU A 62 26.44 -7.43 12.25
N PHE A 63 26.42 -6.26 11.60
CA PHE A 63 25.28 -5.76 10.84
C PHE A 63 25.75 -5.25 9.47
N ASP A 64 25.26 -5.89 8.40
CA ASP A 64 25.30 -5.29 7.07
C ASP A 64 24.17 -4.25 6.95
N THR A 65 24.43 -3.16 6.24
CA THR A 65 23.45 -2.09 5.97
C THR A 65 23.41 -1.78 4.48
N PHE A 66 22.28 -2.08 3.85
CA PHE A 66 22.02 -1.84 2.44
C PHE A 66 21.19 -0.55 2.28
N PRO A 67 21.76 0.55 1.78
CA PRO A 67 20.99 1.72 1.37
C PRO A 67 20.20 1.37 0.10
N ILE A 68 18.88 1.53 0.18
CA ILE A 68 17.92 1.12 -0.84
C ILE A 68 16.88 2.24 -1.08
N ARG A 69 16.04 2.06 -2.08
CA ARG A 69 14.80 2.84 -2.26
C ARG A 69 13.60 1.92 -2.08
N TYR A 70 12.44 2.52 -1.81
CA TYR A 70 11.18 1.79 -1.78
C TYR A 70 10.09 2.55 -2.54
N HIS A 71 9.18 1.78 -3.16
CA HIS A 71 7.95 2.28 -3.74
C HIS A 71 6.77 1.62 -3.03
N TYR A 72 5.91 2.41 -2.41
CA TYR A 72 4.77 1.94 -1.62
C TYR A 72 3.45 2.43 -2.22
N ASP A 73 2.65 1.53 -2.79
CA ASP A 73 1.28 1.82 -3.24
C ASP A 73 0.23 1.16 -2.35
N CYS A 74 -0.23 1.95 -1.39
CA CYS A 74 -1.31 1.68 -0.45
C CYS A 74 -2.72 1.57 -1.08
N LYS A 75 -2.89 1.85 -2.38
CA LYS A 75 -4.21 1.80 -3.06
C LYS A 75 -4.54 0.40 -3.58
N GLN A 76 -3.54 -0.49 -3.66
CA GLN A 76 -3.71 -1.89 -4.01
C GLN A 76 -4.10 -2.70 -2.76
N GLN A 77 -4.71 -3.86 -2.96
CA GLN A 77 -5.07 -4.79 -1.89
C GLN A 77 -4.64 -6.22 -2.29
N PRO A 78 -3.57 -6.80 -1.71
CA PRO A 78 -2.64 -6.19 -0.74
C PRO A 78 -1.89 -4.98 -1.32
N ALA A 79 -1.35 -4.13 -0.44
CA ALA A 79 -0.60 -2.95 -0.85
C ALA A 79 0.73 -3.38 -1.49
N ILE A 80 1.19 -2.66 -2.53
CA ILE A 80 2.51 -2.95 -3.13
C ILE A 80 3.60 -2.32 -2.27
N LEU A 81 4.65 -3.08 -1.99
CA LEU A 81 5.93 -2.57 -1.49
C LEU A 81 7.06 -3.18 -2.32
N ASP A 82 7.60 -2.41 -3.26
CA ASP A 82 8.77 -2.81 -4.04
C ASP A 82 10.03 -2.15 -3.47
N LEU A 83 11.11 -2.92 -3.30
CA LEU A 83 12.41 -2.43 -2.80
C LEU A 83 13.47 -2.52 -3.89
N ASP A 84 14.22 -1.45 -4.15
CA ASP A 84 15.24 -1.42 -5.21
C ASP A 84 16.55 -0.74 -4.77
N GLY A 85 17.53 -0.70 -5.69
CA GLY A 85 18.78 0.02 -5.46
C GLY A 85 19.83 -0.80 -4.71
N PHE A 86 19.73 -2.13 -4.76
CA PHE A 86 20.76 -3.02 -4.25
C PHE A 86 22.03 -2.92 -5.11
N HIS A 87 23.10 -2.39 -4.52
CA HIS A 87 24.41 -2.21 -5.19
C HIS A 87 25.37 -3.41 -4.98
N SER A 88 25.04 -4.29 -4.05
CA SER A 88 25.84 -5.44 -3.57
C SER A 88 24.93 -6.62 -3.19
N GLY A 89 25.53 -7.77 -2.87
CA GLY A 89 24.81 -8.98 -2.45
C GLY A 89 24.00 -9.68 -3.57
N PRO A 90 23.22 -10.74 -3.23
CA PRO A 90 22.46 -11.54 -4.19
C PRO A 90 21.36 -10.76 -4.95
N LEU A 91 20.91 -9.62 -4.41
CA LEU A 91 19.90 -8.76 -5.04
C LEU A 91 20.50 -7.68 -5.95
N LYS A 92 21.83 -7.63 -6.14
CA LYS A 92 22.49 -6.56 -6.90
C LYS A 92 21.87 -6.35 -8.28
N GLY A 93 21.36 -5.13 -8.53
CA GLY A 93 20.73 -4.76 -9.81
C GLY A 93 19.34 -5.36 -10.05
N LYS A 94 18.75 -6.05 -9.08
CA LYS A 94 17.34 -6.48 -9.07
C LYS A 94 16.47 -5.49 -8.29
N THR A 95 15.15 -5.69 -8.39
CA THR A 95 14.15 -5.19 -7.44
C THR A 95 13.56 -6.39 -6.70
N LEU A 96 13.28 -6.24 -5.40
CA LEU A 96 12.46 -7.15 -4.63
C LEU A 96 11.01 -6.65 -4.75
N PHE A 97 10.24 -7.24 -5.66
CA PHE A 97 8.86 -6.86 -5.92
C PHE A 97 7.94 -7.53 -4.91
N GLY A 98 7.16 -6.75 -4.16
CA GLY A 98 6.50 -7.28 -2.97
C GLY A 98 5.11 -6.76 -2.67
N ILE A 99 4.43 -7.49 -1.79
CA ILE A 99 3.11 -7.23 -1.25
C ILE A 99 3.20 -7.04 0.28
N LEU A 100 2.38 -6.13 0.80
CA LEU A 100 2.31 -5.76 2.21
C LEU A 100 0.85 -5.74 2.67
N GLU A 101 0.62 -6.30 3.85
CA GLU A 101 -0.67 -6.21 4.52
C GLU A 101 -0.49 -5.80 6.00
N TRP A 102 -1.19 -4.74 6.40
CA TRP A 102 -1.19 -4.26 7.78
C TRP A 102 -1.97 -5.23 8.68
N THR A 103 -1.29 -5.76 9.70
CA THR A 103 -1.89 -6.68 10.69
C THR A 103 -2.24 -5.99 11.99
N SER A 104 -1.61 -4.85 12.29
CA SER A 104 -2.00 -3.90 13.33
C SER A 104 -1.47 -2.50 13.01
N ASP A 105 -1.72 -1.54 13.90
CA ASP A 105 -1.16 -0.18 13.83
C ASP A 105 0.36 -0.14 14.01
N SER A 106 0.93 -1.22 14.58
CA SER A 106 2.35 -1.40 14.85
C SER A 106 2.93 -2.66 14.20
N SER A 107 2.25 -3.28 13.22
CA SER A 107 2.78 -4.45 12.51
C SER A 107 2.20 -4.67 11.11
N PHE A 108 3.03 -5.21 10.21
CA PHE A 108 2.61 -5.68 8.89
C PHE A 108 3.20 -7.06 8.58
N ARG A 109 2.60 -7.76 7.62
CA ARG A 109 3.24 -8.88 6.93
C ARG A 109 3.72 -8.43 5.55
N PHE A 110 4.86 -8.94 5.12
CA PHE A 110 5.51 -8.62 3.85
C PHE A 110 6.02 -9.88 3.18
N GLU A 111 5.86 -9.95 1.86
CA GLU A 111 6.43 -11.00 1.02
C GLU A 111 6.83 -10.40 -0.32
N GLY A 112 7.93 -10.85 -0.91
CA GLY A 112 8.40 -10.33 -2.19
C GLY A 112 9.48 -11.20 -2.83
N GLU A 113 9.55 -11.13 -4.15
CA GLU A 113 10.44 -11.94 -4.98
C GLU A 113 11.39 -11.06 -5.83
N SER A 114 12.57 -11.59 -6.11
CA SER A 114 13.72 -10.89 -6.66
C SER A 114 13.79 -10.96 -8.20
N GLY A 115 13.33 -9.90 -8.86
CA GLY A 115 13.18 -9.86 -10.32
C GLY A 115 13.80 -8.65 -11.02
N THR A 116 13.69 -8.66 -12.35
CA THR A 116 13.93 -7.51 -13.24
C THR A 116 12.64 -6.93 -13.84
N SER A 117 11.51 -7.63 -13.67
CA SER A 117 10.15 -7.18 -14.00
C SER A 117 9.23 -7.49 -12.83
N SER A 118 8.16 -6.69 -12.65
CA SER A 118 7.17 -6.87 -11.58
C SER A 118 6.27 -8.09 -11.76
N GLU A 119 6.39 -8.82 -12.87
CA GLU A 119 5.73 -10.11 -13.14
C GLU A 119 6.07 -11.19 -12.10
N VAL A 120 7.18 -11.06 -11.37
CA VAL A 120 7.54 -12.00 -10.29
C VAL A 120 6.85 -11.71 -8.96
N ARG A 121 6.11 -10.59 -8.83
CA ARG A 121 5.53 -10.18 -7.54
C ARG A 121 4.54 -11.25 -7.03
N PRO A 122 4.65 -11.71 -5.77
CA PRO A 122 3.69 -12.66 -5.20
C PRO A 122 2.25 -12.13 -5.28
N GLU A 123 1.32 -12.94 -5.80
CA GLU A 123 -0.12 -12.62 -5.81
C GLU A 123 -0.77 -12.86 -4.44
N THR A 124 -0.19 -13.76 -3.64
CA THR A 124 -0.67 -14.15 -2.31
C THR A 124 0.51 -14.36 -1.35
N PHE A 125 0.20 -14.53 -0.07
CA PHE A 125 1.19 -14.72 0.99
C PHE A 125 1.43 -16.21 1.27
N ASN A 126 2.63 -16.72 0.97
CA ASN A 126 3.08 -18.06 1.34
C ASN A 126 3.49 -18.11 2.84
N PRO A 127 2.87 -18.95 3.68
CA PRO A 127 3.23 -19.10 5.10
C PRO A 127 4.70 -19.41 5.39
N GLU A 128 5.45 -19.96 4.43
CA GLU A 128 6.88 -20.30 4.57
C GLU A 128 7.83 -19.15 4.17
N GLN A 129 7.33 -18.12 3.48
CA GLN A 129 8.13 -16.99 2.96
C GLN A 129 7.66 -15.62 3.49
N THR A 130 6.40 -15.50 3.93
CA THR A 130 5.85 -14.30 4.55
C THR A 130 6.64 -13.92 5.80
N GLN A 131 7.31 -12.79 5.78
CA GLN A 131 7.91 -12.19 6.97
C GLN A 131 6.91 -11.29 7.69
N ARG A 132 7.04 -11.17 9.02
CA ARG A 132 6.26 -10.24 9.85
C ARG A 132 7.17 -9.18 10.44
N PHE A 133 6.80 -7.92 10.33
CA PHE A 133 7.55 -6.79 10.85
C PHE A 133 6.74 -6.02 11.89
N TYR A 134 7.41 -5.61 12.96
CA TYR A 134 6.87 -4.91 14.12
C TYR A 134 7.56 -3.56 14.28
N ARG A 135 6.80 -2.55 14.71
CA ARG A 135 7.27 -1.18 14.90
C ARG A 135 8.24 -1.11 16.08
N GLU A 136 9.48 -0.72 15.82
CA GLU A 136 10.43 -0.38 16.89
C GLU A 136 10.08 0.99 17.51
N LYS A 137 10.43 1.18 18.79
CA LYS A 137 10.03 2.33 19.62
C LYS A 137 11.04 3.46 19.64
#